data_AF-A0A314L337-F1
#
_entry.id   AF-A0A314L337-F1
#
_cell.length_a   1.000
_cell.length_b   1.000
_cell.length_c   1.000
_cell.angle_alpha   90.00
_cell.angle_beta   90.00
_cell.angle_gamma   90.00
#
_symmetry.space_group_name_H-M   'P 1'
#
loop_
_entity.id
_entity.type
_entity.pdbx_description
1 polymer ?
#
loop_
_entity_poly.entity_id
_entity_poly.type
_entity_poly.pdbx_seq_one_letter_code
_entity_poly.pdbx_strand_id
1 'polypeptide(L)'
;MGSAKLKIGGVWSGILEVELEEWTIPMLREEIAKKSGLETINLICAGKLLKDGDGTEKLSQLGFKNNAKILASKVSIDQGKSVKDESLAEEERCTRLSRLKAAATSLSKRHADGSLPVEDFNLELENQSGQKVQLGTETDQRAIMMGLMLHTNAKVLMRKKNYKEALEVLTMGEEAFSLCNQKLIEMVDNVPILQIDMVWCYLMLRDISWLSVAGVRLAKAREGLERSHGKEASRLRLLQKGRYPEIALHLRLELLEGVVAYHSGQIEKSRKSLTSAQAKFLQLQIPDEALSLLLSMGYKERDAKRALRMNNQVVESAVDFLVEEKEKKARQREDDIRRRKEIKDQKGYGTTPLGKAVDLERLNELVSIGFEKELAAEALRRNENDTQKALDDLTNPEANASIQIHIESRKKKRLRQAENAVIEEIVSMGFPREAVAAAVRTFGTKQAALDHLLTSAATEDQNANDTLHNNQGEDGNANNPITDQQSENGSGANTGSSSARGPSHNKVEERDVEMEDSITGELLRGDAYSDYDIEVTEEGEAINEYLALVTIGDNVENRPSS
;
A
#
# COMPACT_ATOMS: atom_id res chain seq x y z
N MET A 1 16.95 -66.51 -26.03
CA MET A 1 16.91 -65.08 -25.67
C MET A 1 15.52 -64.58 -25.99
N GLY A 2 14.78 -64.12 -24.99
CA GLY A 2 13.34 -63.83 -25.12
C GLY A 2 13.10 -62.38 -25.49
N SER A 3 12.56 -62.11 -26.68
CA SER A 3 12.05 -60.79 -27.04
C SER A 3 10.83 -60.44 -26.19
N ALA A 4 10.79 -59.20 -25.69
CA ALA A 4 9.67 -58.68 -24.90
C ALA A 4 8.91 -57.61 -25.69
N LYS A 5 7.59 -57.61 -25.54
CA LYS A 5 6.69 -56.64 -26.20
C LYS A 5 6.40 -55.50 -25.25
N LEU A 6 6.84 -54.29 -25.57
CA LEU A 6 6.47 -53.07 -24.84
C LEU A 6 5.30 -52.39 -25.54
N LYS A 7 4.28 -51.98 -24.77
CA LYS A 7 3.12 -51.25 -25.27
C LYS A 7 3.35 -49.76 -25.04
N ILE A 8 3.53 -49.01 -26.11
CA ILE A 8 3.81 -47.58 -26.06
C ILE A 8 2.51 -46.84 -26.39
N GLY A 9 2.18 -45.82 -25.61
CA GLY A 9 1.05 -44.91 -25.84
C GLY A 9 1.47 -43.46 -25.68
N GLY A 10 0.72 -42.54 -26.27
CA GLY A 10 1.02 -41.10 -26.26
C GLY A 10 1.42 -40.60 -27.65
N VAL A 11 2.52 -39.85 -27.76
CA VAL A 11 3.02 -39.23 -29.01
C VAL A 11 3.12 -40.24 -30.16
N TRP A 12 3.49 -41.48 -29.85
CA TRP A 12 3.40 -42.62 -30.76
C TRP A 12 2.79 -43.79 -30.02
N SER A 13 1.88 -44.51 -30.68
CA SER A 13 1.16 -45.64 -30.10
C SER A 13 1.44 -46.90 -30.92
N GLY A 14 2.02 -47.92 -30.29
CA GLY A 14 2.43 -49.14 -30.97
C GLY A 14 3.08 -50.16 -30.04
N ILE A 15 3.31 -51.37 -30.57
CA ILE A 15 4.02 -52.44 -29.87
C ILE A 15 5.47 -52.44 -30.37
N LEU A 16 6.41 -52.31 -29.45
CA LEU A 16 7.85 -52.39 -29.73
C LEU A 16 8.39 -53.69 -29.17
N GLU A 17 8.96 -54.53 -30.03
CA GLU A 17 9.69 -55.73 -29.62
C GLU A 17 11.12 -55.32 -29.24
N VAL A 18 11.48 -55.52 -27.98
CA VAL A 18 12.80 -55.15 -27.44
C VAL A 18 13.40 -56.30 -26.65
N GLU A 19 14.73 -56.32 -26.56
CA GLU A 19 15.46 -57.26 -25.73
C GLU A 19 15.78 -56.60 -24.39
N LEU A 20 15.05 -56.98 -23.34
CA LEU A 20 15.13 -56.34 -22.01
C LEU A 20 16.51 -56.45 -21.35
N GLU A 21 17.32 -57.41 -21.79
CA GLU A 21 18.66 -57.68 -21.28
C GLU A 21 19.77 -56.92 -22.04
N GLU A 22 19.45 -56.24 -23.14
CA GLU A 22 20.43 -55.50 -23.95
C GLU A 22 20.09 -54.02 -24.09
N TRP A 23 18.80 -53.68 -24.09
CA TRP A 23 18.35 -52.32 -24.30
C TRP A 23 18.47 -51.46 -23.04
N THR A 24 18.81 -50.18 -23.24
CA THR A 24 18.89 -49.14 -22.20
C THR A 24 17.80 -48.07 -22.42
N ILE A 25 17.53 -47.23 -21.41
CA ILE A 25 16.56 -46.12 -21.51
C ILE A 25 16.87 -45.17 -22.69
N PRO A 26 18.14 -44.77 -22.94
CA PRO A 26 18.48 -43.91 -24.08
C PRO A 26 18.16 -44.56 -25.43
N MET A 27 18.49 -45.84 -25.62
CA MET A 27 18.19 -46.58 -26.85
C MET A 27 16.68 -46.70 -27.10
N LEU A 28 15.91 -46.94 -26.03
CA LEU A 28 14.45 -46.97 -26.10
C LEU A 28 13.87 -45.59 -26.46
N ARG A 29 14.42 -44.51 -25.90
CA ARG A 29 13.99 -43.15 -26.20
C ARG A 29 14.32 -42.76 -27.64
N GLU A 30 15.50 -43.12 -28.13
CA GLU A 30 15.94 -42.85 -29.50
C GLU A 30 15.06 -43.58 -30.52
N GLU A 31 14.70 -44.84 -30.29
CA GLU A 31 13.82 -45.56 -31.22
C GLU A 31 12.37 -45.06 -31.19
N ILE A 32 11.87 -44.63 -30.03
CA ILE A 32 10.56 -43.98 -29.95
C ILE A 32 10.59 -42.61 -30.62
N ALA A 33 11.71 -41.87 -30.49
CA ALA A 33 11.95 -40.60 -31.18
C ALA A 33 11.96 -40.77 -32.71
N LYS A 34 12.71 -41.76 -33.23
CA LYS A 34 12.74 -42.09 -34.67
C LYS A 34 11.36 -42.48 -35.22
N LYS A 35 10.59 -43.28 -34.47
CA LYS A 35 9.25 -43.73 -34.89
C LYS A 35 8.17 -42.65 -34.79
N SER A 36 8.37 -41.65 -33.93
CA SER A 36 7.42 -40.55 -33.72
C SER A 36 7.77 -39.25 -34.47
N GLY A 37 8.99 -39.13 -34.98
CA GLY A 37 9.47 -37.93 -35.67
C GLY A 37 9.78 -36.74 -34.75
N LEU A 38 9.95 -36.97 -33.43
CA LEU A 38 10.26 -35.92 -32.45
C LEU A 38 11.65 -36.12 -31.83
N GLU A 39 12.42 -35.04 -31.69
CA GLU A 39 13.79 -35.07 -31.13
C GLU A 39 13.84 -35.19 -29.59
N THR A 40 12.79 -34.75 -28.87
CA THR A 40 12.78 -34.75 -27.38
C THR A 40 11.48 -35.32 -26.80
N ILE A 41 11.60 -36.47 -26.12
CA ILE A 41 10.47 -37.24 -25.58
C ILE A 41 10.74 -37.64 -24.13
N ASN A 42 9.76 -37.45 -23.27
CA ASN A 42 9.72 -38.00 -21.92
C ASN A 42 9.01 -39.35 -21.93
N LEU A 43 9.60 -40.35 -21.28
CA LEU A 43 9.00 -41.67 -21.12
C LEU A 43 8.54 -41.87 -19.66
N ILE A 44 7.32 -42.34 -19.47
CA ILE A 44 6.73 -42.62 -18.15
C ILE A 44 6.31 -44.09 -18.12
N CYS A 45 6.77 -44.84 -17.13
CA CYS A 45 6.36 -46.23 -16.91
C CYS A 45 5.87 -46.39 -15.46
N ALA A 46 4.69 -47.01 -15.28
CA ALA A 46 4.08 -47.23 -13.96
C ALA A 46 4.02 -45.98 -13.04
N GLY A 47 3.78 -44.80 -13.61
CA GLY A 47 3.67 -43.53 -12.87
C GLY A 47 5.00 -42.85 -12.52
N LYS A 48 6.15 -43.39 -12.95
CA LYS A 48 7.47 -42.79 -12.73
C LYS A 48 8.04 -42.23 -14.05
N LEU A 49 8.54 -41.00 -14.00
CA LEU A 49 9.28 -40.38 -15.10
C LEU A 49 10.65 -41.05 -15.21
N LEU A 50 10.97 -41.60 -16.39
CA LEU A 50 12.22 -42.27 -16.66
C LEU A 50 13.29 -41.22 -16.97
N LYS A 51 14.22 -41.04 -16.04
CA LYS A 51 15.40 -40.19 -16.23
C LYS A 51 16.51 -40.99 -16.88
N ASP A 52 17.31 -40.34 -17.71
CA ASP A 52 18.54 -40.93 -18.21
C ASP A 52 19.54 -40.93 -17.04
N GLY A 53 19.74 -42.08 -16.41
CA GLY A 53 20.83 -42.29 -15.46
C GLY A 53 22.17 -42.43 -16.17
N ASP A 54 23.10 -43.21 -15.60
CA ASP A 54 24.46 -43.44 -16.12
C ASP A 54 24.54 -44.22 -17.45
N GLY A 55 23.44 -44.31 -18.21
CA GLY A 55 23.38 -44.85 -19.59
C GLY A 55 23.67 -46.35 -19.74
N THR A 56 23.99 -47.06 -18.65
CA THR A 56 24.46 -48.45 -18.64
C THR A 56 23.47 -49.43 -18.02
N GLU A 57 22.40 -48.94 -17.38
CA GLU A 57 21.37 -49.77 -16.77
C GLU A 57 20.43 -50.38 -17.82
N LYS A 58 20.30 -51.70 -17.78
CA LYS A 58 19.45 -52.47 -18.68
C LYS A 58 17.97 -52.34 -18.29
N LEU A 59 17.06 -52.39 -19.26
CA LEU A 59 15.61 -52.30 -18.99
C LEU A 59 15.13 -53.39 -18.00
N SER A 60 15.74 -54.57 -17.97
CA SER A 60 15.42 -55.61 -16.96
C SER A 60 15.74 -55.19 -15.53
N GLN A 61 16.83 -54.44 -15.31
CA GLN A 61 17.26 -53.95 -13.99
C GLN A 61 16.36 -52.81 -13.48
N LEU A 62 15.74 -52.07 -14.41
CA LEU A 62 14.78 -51.00 -14.13
C LEU A 62 13.34 -51.51 -13.94
N GLY A 63 13.14 -52.83 -13.90
CA GLY A 63 11.87 -53.47 -13.59
C GLY A 63 10.88 -53.56 -14.76
N PHE A 64 11.34 -53.37 -16.01
CA PHE A 64 10.49 -53.57 -17.18
C PHE A 64 10.18 -55.05 -17.37
N LYS A 65 8.90 -55.36 -17.59
CA LYS A 65 8.40 -56.71 -17.83
C LYS A 65 7.81 -56.81 -19.24
N ASN A 66 7.67 -58.03 -19.75
CA ASN A 66 6.94 -58.26 -20.99
C ASN A 66 5.50 -57.71 -20.87
N ASN A 67 5.03 -56.96 -21.87
CA ASN A 67 3.79 -56.18 -21.89
C ASN A 67 3.72 -54.93 -20.99
N ALA A 68 4.86 -54.38 -20.55
CA ALA A 68 4.86 -53.10 -19.82
C ALA A 68 4.28 -51.96 -20.67
N LYS A 69 3.49 -51.08 -20.03
CA LYS A 69 2.87 -49.91 -20.64
C LYS A 69 3.73 -48.67 -20.40
N ILE A 70 4.16 -48.02 -21.48
CA ILE A 70 5.00 -46.83 -21.45
C ILE A 70 4.26 -45.69 -22.11
N LEU A 71 4.17 -44.55 -21.42
CA LEU A 71 3.63 -43.32 -21.98
C LEU A 71 4.77 -42.45 -22.49
N ALA A 72 4.74 -42.10 -23.77
CA ALA A 72 5.67 -41.16 -24.40
C ALA A 72 4.99 -39.79 -24.56
N SER A 73 5.56 -38.74 -23.97
CA SER A 73 5.06 -37.35 -24.06
C SER A 73 6.11 -36.42 -24.66
N LYS A 74 5.69 -35.44 -25.45
CA LYS A 74 6.57 -34.42 -26.05
C LYS A 74 7.03 -33.44 -24.97
N VAL A 75 8.33 -33.13 -24.93
CA VAL A 75 8.86 -32.06 -24.07
C VAL A 75 8.95 -30.79 -24.91
N SER A 76 8.12 -29.80 -24.61
CA SER A 76 8.25 -28.48 -25.21
C SER A 76 9.23 -27.67 -24.35
N ILE A 77 10.39 -27.31 -24.91
CA ILE A 77 11.45 -26.52 -24.25
C ILE A 77 10.93 -25.16 -23.74
N ASP A 78 9.85 -24.63 -24.34
CA ASP A 78 9.20 -23.38 -23.91
C ASP A 78 8.54 -23.44 -22.54
N GLN A 79 8.06 -24.60 -22.07
CA GLN A 79 7.40 -24.68 -20.76
C GLN A 79 8.38 -24.48 -19.59
N GLY A 80 9.66 -24.81 -19.77
CA GLY A 80 10.66 -24.63 -18.71
C GLY A 80 11.11 -23.17 -18.54
N LYS A 81 10.99 -22.34 -19.59
CA LYS A 81 11.24 -20.90 -19.52
C LYS A 81 9.99 -20.16 -19.03
N SER A 82 8.81 -20.50 -19.57
CA SER A 82 7.56 -19.88 -19.15
C SER A 82 7.26 -20.11 -17.67
N VAL A 83 7.51 -21.32 -17.14
CA VAL A 83 7.27 -21.63 -15.71
C VAL A 83 8.24 -20.89 -14.79
N LYS A 84 9.49 -20.65 -15.23
CA LYS A 84 10.45 -19.86 -14.44
C LYS A 84 10.07 -18.39 -14.43
N ASP A 85 9.69 -17.84 -15.58
CA ASP A 85 9.28 -16.44 -15.70
C ASP A 85 7.96 -16.19 -14.95
N GLU A 86 7.00 -17.12 -15.00
CA GLU A 86 5.76 -17.08 -14.19
C GLU A 86 6.04 -17.18 -12.69
N SER A 87 6.98 -18.03 -12.27
CA SER A 87 7.36 -18.16 -10.86
C SER A 87 8.04 -16.89 -10.33
N LEU A 88 8.90 -16.26 -11.12
CA LEU A 88 9.56 -15.01 -10.75
C LEU A 88 8.54 -13.87 -10.66
N ALA A 89 7.61 -13.79 -11.62
CA ALA A 89 6.54 -12.80 -11.59
C ALA A 89 5.62 -12.98 -10.36
N GLU A 90 5.32 -14.21 -9.97
CA GLU A 90 4.52 -14.47 -8.77
C GLU A 90 5.29 -14.14 -7.47
N GLU A 91 6.60 -14.40 -7.42
CA GLU A 91 7.44 -14.02 -6.28
C GLU A 91 7.55 -12.50 -6.13
N GLU A 92 7.72 -11.75 -7.22
CA GLU A 92 7.70 -10.29 -7.22
C GLU A 92 6.35 -9.74 -6.74
N ARG A 93 5.24 -10.36 -7.17
CA ARG A 93 3.89 -10.03 -6.71
C ARG A 93 3.73 -10.27 -5.21
N CYS A 94 4.10 -11.46 -4.71
CA CYS A 94 4.02 -11.79 -3.28
C CYS A 94 4.85 -10.81 -2.43
N THR A 95 6.05 -10.46 -2.92
CA THR A 95 6.93 -9.50 -2.24
C THR A 95 6.25 -8.13 -2.15
N ARG A 96 5.67 -7.64 -3.25
CA ARG A 96 5.03 -6.33 -3.28
C ARG A 96 3.76 -6.27 -2.44
N LEU A 97 2.96 -7.33 -2.40
CA LEU A 97 1.80 -7.42 -1.51
C LEU A 97 2.20 -7.45 -0.03
N SER A 98 3.29 -8.14 0.29
CA SER A 98 3.84 -8.17 1.65
C SER A 98 4.31 -6.78 2.09
N ARG A 99 5.02 -6.06 1.20
CA ARG A 99 5.40 -4.65 1.41
C ARG A 99 4.18 -3.75 1.61
N LEU A 100 3.15 -3.90 0.77
CA LEU A 100 1.89 -3.15 0.86
C LEU A 100 1.19 -3.37 2.21
N LYS A 101 1.06 -4.63 2.64
CA LYS A 101 0.43 -4.99 3.93
C LYS A 101 1.21 -4.43 5.11
N ALA A 102 2.54 -4.51 5.07
CA ALA A 102 3.41 -3.94 6.10
C ALA A 102 3.27 -2.41 6.19
N ALA A 103 3.31 -1.72 5.05
CA ALA A 103 3.13 -0.27 4.97
C ALA A 103 1.76 0.18 5.49
N ALA A 104 0.68 -0.49 5.06
CA ALA A 104 -0.68 -0.19 5.53
C ALA A 104 -0.84 -0.42 7.05
N THR A 105 -0.22 -1.49 7.59
CA THR A 105 -0.21 -1.79 9.02
C THR A 105 0.59 -0.76 9.81
N SER A 106 1.71 -0.29 9.27
CA SER A 106 2.55 0.73 9.91
C SER A 106 1.82 2.07 9.97
N LEU A 107 1.20 2.49 8.88
CA LEU A 107 0.42 3.72 8.79
C LEU A 107 -0.81 3.71 9.71
N SER A 108 -1.58 2.61 9.75
CA SER A 108 -2.77 2.54 10.60
C SER A 108 -2.44 2.67 12.10
N LYS A 109 -1.28 2.16 12.55
CA LYS A 109 -0.81 2.28 13.94
C LYS A 109 -0.42 3.71 14.35
N ARG A 110 0.05 4.54 13.41
CA ARG A 110 0.64 5.87 13.73
C ARG A 110 -0.37 6.91 14.19
N HIS A 111 -1.63 6.78 13.80
CA HIS A 111 -2.67 7.77 14.10
C HIS A 111 -3.52 7.45 15.34
N ALA A 112 -3.17 6.38 16.05
CA ALA A 112 -4.07 5.76 17.01
C ALA A 112 -3.85 6.24 18.47
N ASP A 113 -2.63 6.70 18.81
CA ASP A 113 -2.25 7.08 20.19
C ASP A 113 -2.06 8.60 20.40
N GLY A 114 -2.40 9.44 19.40
CA GLY A 114 -2.26 10.89 19.49
C GLY A 114 -0.81 11.40 19.63
N SER A 115 0.17 10.56 19.31
CA SER A 115 1.58 10.93 19.26
C SER A 115 1.87 11.89 18.10
N LEU A 116 2.96 12.65 18.20
CA LEU A 116 3.37 13.58 17.15
C LEU A 116 3.55 12.85 15.82
N PRO A 117 2.83 13.25 14.75
CA PRO A 117 3.05 12.67 13.44
C PRO A 117 4.51 12.88 13.02
N VAL A 118 5.21 11.79 12.72
CA VAL A 118 6.57 11.82 12.18
C VAL A 118 6.58 12.58 10.85
N GLU A 119 5.48 12.52 10.09
CA GLU A 119 5.28 13.20 8.80
C GLU A 119 3.95 13.97 8.70
N ASP A 120 3.76 14.68 7.58
CA ASP A 120 2.60 15.54 7.29
C ASP A 120 1.30 14.77 6.96
N PHE A 121 1.33 13.43 6.95
CA PHE A 121 0.21 12.59 6.56
C PHE A 121 -0.78 12.35 7.71
N ASN A 122 -1.69 13.31 7.89
CA ASN A 122 -2.80 13.31 8.84
C ASN A 122 -3.97 12.36 8.51
N LEU A 123 -3.94 11.02 8.64
CA LEU A 123 -5.10 10.19 8.26
C LEU A 123 -6.19 10.17 9.34
N GLU A 124 -7.37 10.70 9.02
CA GLU A 124 -8.52 10.73 9.91
C GLU A 124 -9.76 10.10 9.26
N LEU A 125 -10.60 9.48 10.08
CA LEU A 125 -11.87 8.94 9.63
C LEU A 125 -12.89 10.08 9.50
N GLU A 126 -13.47 10.20 8.31
CA GLU A 126 -14.53 11.15 8.01
C GLU A 126 -15.85 10.42 7.74
N ASN A 127 -16.98 11.03 8.09
CA ASN A 127 -18.29 10.56 7.65
C ASN A 127 -18.61 11.02 6.22
N GLN A 128 -19.76 10.61 5.69
CA GLN A 128 -20.26 10.98 4.35
C GLN A 128 -20.43 12.50 4.12
N SER A 129 -20.40 13.33 5.18
CA SER A 129 -20.42 14.78 5.09
C SER A 129 -19.02 15.42 5.13
N GLY A 130 -17.97 14.64 5.37
CA GLY A 130 -16.59 15.09 5.57
C GLY A 130 -16.31 15.62 6.98
N GLN A 131 -17.13 15.24 7.96
CA GLN A 131 -16.86 15.55 9.36
C GLN A 131 -16.07 14.43 9.99
N LYS A 132 -15.08 14.77 10.82
CA LYS A 132 -14.25 13.80 11.54
C LYS A 132 -15.09 13.00 12.52
N VAL A 133 -14.84 11.70 12.58
CA VAL A 133 -15.53 10.78 13.49
C VAL A 133 -14.52 9.90 14.20
N GLN A 134 -14.64 9.81 15.53
CA GLN A 134 -13.97 8.78 16.31
C GLN A 134 -14.90 7.57 16.42
N LEU A 135 -14.52 6.46 15.79
CA LEU A 135 -15.32 5.24 15.75
C LEU A 135 -14.69 4.17 16.63
N GLY A 136 -15.45 3.65 17.61
CA GLY A 136 -15.05 2.46 18.37
C GLY A 136 -13.75 2.60 19.16
N THR A 137 -13.08 1.46 19.36
CA THR A 137 -11.80 1.36 20.05
C THR A 137 -10.63 1.70 19.13
N GLU A 138 -9.45 1.93 19.70
CA GLU A 138 -8.21 2.13 18.93
C GLU A 138 -7.95 0.99 17.94
N THR A 139 -8.25 -0.25 18.32
CA THR A 139 -8.14 -1.41 17.44
C THR A 139 -9.14 -1.37 16.28
N ASP A 140 -10.38 -0.93 16.53
CA ASP A 140 -11.38 -0.75 15.48
C ASP A 140 -10.95 0.34 14.49
N GLN A 141 -10.43 1.47 14.99
CA GLN A 141 -9.96 2.57 14.14
C GLN A 141 -8.81 2.14 13.23
N ARG A 142 -7.83 1.43 13.78
CA ARG A 142 -6.70 0.89 13.01
C ARG A 142 -7.19 -0.06 11.90
N ALA A 143 -8.12 -0.94 12.24
CA ALA A 143 -8.66 -1.92 11.31
C ALA A 143 -9.50 -1.27 10.19
N ILE A 144 -10.36 -0.31 10.53
CA ILE A 144 -11.12 0.49 9.55
C ILE A 144 -10.18 1.26 8.64
N MET A 145 -9.20 1.99 9.18
CA MET A 145 -8.24 2.74 8.37
C MET A 145 -7.46 1.82 7.42
N MET A 146 -6.98 0.68 7.92
CA MET A 146 -6.29 -0.30 7.09
C MET A 146 -7.20 -0.83 5.96
N GLY A 147 -8.45 -1.16 6.26
CA GLY A 147 -9.43 -1.59 5.27
C GLY A 147 -9.69 -0.54 4.19
N LEU A 148 -9.87 0.73 4.57
CA LEU A 148 -10.08 1.85 3.63
C LEU A 148 -8.86 2.13 2.75
N MET A 149 -7.66 2.10 3.33
CA MET A 149 -6.41 2.27 2.60
C MET A 149 -6.20 1.16 1.55
N LEU A 150 -6.46 -0.09 1.94
CA LEU A 150 -6.36 -1.22 1.02
C LEU A 150 -7.45 -1.17 -0.05
N HIS A 151 -8.68 -0.79 0.29
CA HIS A 151 -9.76 -0.65 -0.69
C HIS A 151 -9.47 0.44 -1.72
N THR A 152 -9.00 1.61 -1.28
CA THR A 152 -8.60 2.68 -2.21
C THR A 152 -7.44 2.28 -3.11
N ASN A 153 -6.43 1.58 -2.56
CA ASN A 153 -5.35 1.01 -3.36
C ASN A 153 -5.86 -0.02 -4.39
N ALA A 154 -6.78 -0.91 -4.00
CA ALA A 154 -7.39 -1.86 -4.92
C ALA A 154 -8.15 -1.17 -6.05
N LYS A 155 -8.88 -0.07 -5.78
CA LYS A 155 -9.54 0.72 -6.83
C LYS A 155 -8.56 1.30 -7.85
N VAL A 156 -7.34 1.65 -7.42
CA VAL A 156 -6.27 2.09 -8.34
C VAL A 156 -5.83 0.93 -9.23
N LEU A 157 -5.67 -0.27 -8.68
CA LEU A 157 -5.34 -1.47 -9.44
C LEU A 157 -6.44 -1.86 -10.44
N MET A 158 -7.71 -1.72 -10.04
CA MET A 158 -8.87 -1.93 -10.93
C MET A 158 -8.86 -0.94 -12.09
N ARG A 159 -8.61 0.36 -11.84
CA ARG A 159 -8.45 1.38 -12.90
C ARG A 159 -7.30 1.06 -13.87
N LYS A 160 -6.24 0.41 -13.37
CA LYS A 160 -5.12 -0.10 -14.18
C LYS A 160 -5.41 -1.46 -14.84
N LYS A 161 -6.62 -1.99 -14.70
CA LYS A 161 -7.06 -3.32 -15.21
C LYS A 161 -6.27 -4.50 -14.66
N ASN A 162 -5.58 -4.32 -13.53
CA ASN A 162 -4.85 -5.40 -12.85
C ASN A 162 -5.76 -6.08 -11.82
N TYR A 163 -6.75 -6.82 -12.32
CA TYR A 163 -7.81 -7.40 -11.50
C TYR A 163 -7.35 -8.54 -10.57
N LYS A 164 -6.35 -9.34 -10.98
CA LYS A 164 -5.83 -10.45 -10.14
C LYS A 164 -5.25 -9.90 -8.84
N GLU A 165 -4.42 -8.88 -8.95
CA GLU A 165 -3.81 -8.26 -7.78
C GLU A 165 -4.81 -7.39 -7.00
N ALA A 166 -5.69 -6.66 -7.69
CA ALA A 166 -6.76 -5.92 -7.02
C ALA A 166 -7.58 -6.84 -6.10
N LEU A 167 -7.88 -8.06 -6.55
CA LEU A 167 -8.62 -9.04 -5.76
C LEU A 167 -7.86 -9.49 -4.50
N GLU A 168 -6.54 -9.69 -4.59
CA GLU A 168 -5.70 -10.02 -3.44
C GLU A 168 -5.68 -8.86 -2.42
N VAL A 169 -5.59 -7.61 -2.90
CA VAL A 169 -5.65 -6.41 -2.05
C VAL A 169 -7.03 -6.23 -1.41
N LEU A 170 -8.11 -6.45 -2.17
CA LEU A 170 -9.49 -6.42 -1.63
C LEU A 170 -9.69 -7.47 -0.55
N THR A 171 -9.10 -8.66 -0.72
CA THR A 171 -9.17 -9.73 0.29
C THR A 171 -8.45 -9.31 1.57
N MET A 172 -7.27 -8.68 1.47
CA MET A 172 -6.59 -8.10 2.65
C MET A 172 -7.43 -6.99 3.31
N GLY A 173 -8.15 -6.18 2.52
CA GLY A 173 -9.09 -5.18 3.04
C GLY A 173 -10.28 -5.80 3.77
N GLU A 174 -10.86 -6.88 3.23
CA GLU A 174 -11.93 -7.65 3.88
C GLU A 174 -11.47 -8.27 5.21
N GLU A 175 -10.26 -8.84 5.25
CA GLU A 175 -9.63 -9.33 6.47
C GLU A 175 -9.48 -8.20 7.50
N ALA A 176 -9.05 -7.02 7.07
CA ALA A 176 -8.91 -5.84 7.93
C ALA A 176 -10.25 -5.45 8.55
N PHE A 177 -11.30 -5.31 7.74
CA PHE A 177 -12.64 -4.99 8.24
C PHE A 177 -13.16 -6.05 9.22
N SER A 178 -12.89 -7.33 8.96
CA SER A 178 -13.32 -8.44 9.83
C SER A 178 -12.74 -8.39 11.26
N LEU A 179 -11.69 -7.60 11.49
CA LEU A 179 -11.13 -7.38 12.83
C LEU A 179 -11.93 -6.36 13.67
N CYS A 180 -12.82 -5.58 13.05
CA CYS A 180 -13.59 -4.56 13.75
C CYS A 180 -14.85 -5.15 14.39
N ASN A 181 -15.40 -4.46 15.38
CA ASN A 181 -16.70 -4.80 15.94
C ASN A 181 -17.79 -4.76 14.84
N GLN A 182 -18.49 -5.88 14.66
CA GLN A 182 -19.54 -6.05 13.65
C GLN A 182 -20.60 -4.94 13.67
N LYS A 183 -21.00 -4.45 14.85
CA LYS A 183 -22.00 -3.37 14.97
C LYS A 183 -21.53 -2.03 14.40
N LEU A 184 -20.21 -1.78 14.41
CA LEU A 184 -19.64 -0.57 13.81
C LEU A 184 -19.64 -0.69 12.29
N ILE A 185 -19.22 -1.84 11.77
CA ILE A 185 -19.16 -2.11 10.33
C ILE A 185 -20.56 -2.08 9.70
N GLU A 186 -21.58 -2.55 10.41
CA GLU A 186 -22.96 -2.57 9.90
C GLU A 186 -23.52 -1.19 9.53
N MET A 187 -22.95 -0.11 10.08
CA MET A 187 -23.32 1.27 9.79
C MET A 187 -22.48 1.91 8.67
N VAL A 188 -21.49 1.19 8.15
CA VAL A 188 -20.52 1.67 7.16
C VAL A 188 -20.80 0.99 5.81
N ASP A 189 -20.91 1.78 4.75
CA ASP A 189 -21.18 1.31 3.39
C ASP A 189 -19.91 0.84 2.65
N ASN A 190 -18.71 1.15 3.16
CA ASN A 190 -17.45 0.73 2.53
C ASN A 190 -17.32 -0.80 2.41
N VAL A 191 -17.82 -1.59 3.37
CA VAL A 191 -17.76 -3.06 3.27
C VAL A 191 -18.65 -3.58 2.15
N PRO A 192 -19.94 -3.21 2.05
CA PRO A 192 -20.75 -3.51 0.87
C PRO A 192 -20.13 -3.08 -0.47
N ILE A 193 -19.53 -1.90 -0.55
CA ILE A 193 -18.86 -1.42 -1.77
C ILE A 193 -17.65 -2.31 -2.10
N LEU A 194 -16.85 -2.69 -1.10
CA LEU A 194 -15.73 -3.62 -1.28
C LEU A 194 -16.20 -4.97 -1.81
N GLN A 195 -17.32 -5.50 -1.33
CA GLN A 195 -17.90 -6.75 -1.83
C GLN A 195 -18.30 -6.64 -3.32
N ILE A 196 -18.91 -5.52 -3.71
CA ILE A 196 -19.27 -5.25 -5.11
C ILE A 196 -18.01 -5.20 -5.98
N ASP A 197 -16.95 -4.52 -5.53
CA ASP A 197 -15.68 -4.44 -6.26
C ASP A 197 -14.98 -5.80 -6.38
N MET A 198 -15.05 -6.67 -5.37
CA MET A 198 -14.54 -8.04 -5.46
C MET A 198 -15.27 -8.84 -6.54
N VAL A 199 -16.59 -8.74 -6.60
CA VAL A 199 -17.39 -9.45 -7.60
C VAL A 199 -17.19 -8.85 -9.00
N TRP A 200 -16.91 -7.55 -9.10
CA TRP A 200 -16.47 -6.94 -10.35
C TRP A 200 -15.14 -7.54 -10.83
N CYS A 201 -14.15 -7.68 -9.94
CA CYS A 201 -12.90 -8.37 -10.27
C CYS A 201 -13.14 -9.81 -10.74
N TYR A 202 -14.08 -10.54 -10.13
CA TYR A 202 -14.45 -11.89 -10.58
C TYR A 202 -14.97 -11.90 -12.01
N LEU A 203 -15.87 -10.97 -12.35
CA LEU A 203 -16.41 -10.84 -13.70
C LEU A 203 -15.31 -10.50 -14.72
N MET A 204 -14.43 -9.54 -14.39
CA MET A 204 -13.36 -9.10 -15.27
C MET A 204 -12.29 -10.18 -15.51
N LEU A 205 -12.05 -11.05 -14.52
CA LEU A 205 -11.16 -12.21 -14.66
C LEU A 205 -11.81 -13.37 -15.43
N ARG A 206 -13.13 -13.31 -15.69
CA ARG A 206 -13.93 -14.33 -16.39
C ARG A 206 -13.80 -15.74 -15.80
N ASP A 207 -13.55 -15.84 -14.50
CA ASP A 207 -13.45 -17.12 -13.80
C ASP A 207 -14.80 -17.54 -13.21
N ILE A 208 -15.41 -18.56 -13.83
CA ILE A 208 -16.73 -19.08 -13.46
C ILE A 208 -16.68 -19.82 -12.11
N SER A 209 -15.50 -20.26 -11.65
CA SER A 209 -15.36 -21.01 -10.38
C SER A 209 -15.83 -20.21 -9.17
N TRP A 210 -15.87 -18.88 -9.25
CA TRP A 210 -16.27 -17.98 -8.17
C TRP A 210 -17.76 -17.63 -8.14
N LEU A 211 -18.57 -18.20 -9.04
CA LEU A 211 -19.98 -17.85 -9.20
C LEU A 211 -20.80 -18.03 -7.91
N SER A 212 -20.58 -19.14 -7.19
CA SER A 212 -21.31 -19.43 -5.95
C SER A 212 -20.99 -18.42 -4.85
N VAL A 213 -19.71 -18.03 -4.74
CA VAL A 213 -19.24 -17.02 -3.78
C VAL A 213 -19.75 -15.64 -4.18
N ALA A 214 -19.77 -15.32 -5.48
CA ALA A 214 -20.25 -14.05 -6.01
C ALA A 214 -21.69 -13.75 -5.59
N GLY A 215 -22.60 -14.72 -5.73
CA GLY A 215 -23.99 -14.55 -5.32
C GLY A 215 -24.17 -14.25 -3.83
N VAL A 216 -23.41 -14.94 -2.97
CA VAL A 216 -23.43 -14.70 -1.52
C VAL A 216 -22.88 -13.31 -1.17
N ARG A 217 -21.80 -12.89 -1.83
CA ARG A 217 -21.19 -11.56 -1.63
C ARG A 217 -22.15 -10.43 -2.04
N LEU A 218 -22.82 -10.55 -3.19
CA LEU A 218 -23.80 -9.55 -3.66
C LEU A 218 -25.02 -9.46 -2.73
N ALA A 219 -25.53 -10.59 -2.23
CA ALA A 219 -26.63 -10.59 -1.27
C ALA A 219 -26.26 -9.84 0.03
N LYS A 220 -25.06 -10.10 0.57
CA LYS A 220 -24.53 -9.36 1.73
C LYS A 220 -24.33 -7.88 1.43
N ALA A 221 -23.85 -7.54 0.23
CA ALA A 221 -23.68 -6.15 -0.19
C ALA A 221 -25.03 -5.43 -0.23
N ARG A 222 -26.05 -6.03 -0.84
CA ARG A 222 -27.41 -5.45 -0.90
C ARG A 222 -27.99 -5.18 0.48
N GLU A 223 -27.92 -6.16 1.38
CA GLU A 223 -28.41 -5.99 2.75
C GLU A 223 -27.63 -4.89 3.51
N GLY A 224 -26.32 -4.83 3.32
CA GLY A 224 -25.47 -3.82 3.94
C GLY A 224 -25.71 -2.41 3.39
N LEU A 225 -25.97 -2.26 2.09
CA LEU A 225 -26.38 -0.99 1.49
C LEU A 225 -27.76 -0.57 2.01
N GLU A 226 -28.73 -1.48 2.10
CA GLU A 226 -30.05 -1.15 2.65
C GLU A 226 -29.96 -0.69 4.12
N ARG A 227 -29.07 -1.30 4.92
CA ARG A 227 -28.81 -0.87 6.30
C ARG A 227 -28.16 0.51 6.41
N SER A 228 -27.16 0.78 5.57
CA SER A 228 -26.37 2.03 5.62
C SER A 228 -27.08 3.20 4.91
N HIS A 229 -27.66 2.97 3.72
CA HIS A 229 -28.33 3.98 2.90
C HIS A 229 -29.83 4.13 3.22
N GLY A 230 -30.40 3.18 3.96
CA GLY A 230 -31.84 3.09 4.19
C GLY A 230 -32.57 2.47 2.99
N LYS A 231 -33.85 2.11 3.19
CA LYS A 231 -34.72 1.59 2.12
C LYS A 231 -34.78 2.58 0.96
N GLU A 232 -34.57 2.09 -0.26
CA GLU A 232 -34.53 2.90 -1.49
C GLU A 232 -33.55 4.10 -1.39
N ALA A 233 -32.45 3.94 -0.63
CA ALA A 233 -31.44 4.97 -0.36
C ALA A 233 -31.99 6.26 0.29
N SER A 234 -33.18 6.20 0.91
CA SER A 234 -33.85 7.37 1.50
C SER A 234 -33.02 8.12 2.54
N ARG A 235 -32.30 7.41 3.41
CA ARG A 235 -31.41 8.02 4.42
C ARG A 235 -30.21 8.68 3.75
N LEU A 236 -29.59 8.03 2.77
CA LEU A 236 -28.46 8.60 2.04
C LEU A 236 -28.85 9.89 1.32
N ARG A 237 -30.00 9.89 0.62
CA ARG A 237 -30.51 11.10 -0.06
C ARG A 237 -30.80 12.22 0.91
N LEU A 238 -31.36 11.92 2.09
CA LEU A 238 -31.61 12.91 3.13
C LEU A 238 -30.30 13.55 3.62
N LEU A 239 -29.27 12.73 3.89
CA LEU A 239 -27.95 13.21 4.33
C LEU A 239 -27.24 14.02 3.24
N GLN A 240 -27.49 13.69 1.97
CA GLN A 240 -26.86 14.33 0.81
C GLN A 240 -27.73 15.44 0.19
N LYS A 241 -28.67 16.02 0.94
CA LYS A 241 -29.54 17.14 0.52
C LYS A 241 -30.34 16.86 -0.77
N GLY A 242 -30.82 15.63 -0.94
CA GLY A 242 -31.63 15.22 -2.09
C GLY A 242 -30.83 14.81 -3.33
N ARG A 243 -29.51 14.63 -3.21
CA ARG A 243 -28.64 14.12 -4.28
C ARG A 243 -28.73 12.61 -4.43
N TYR A 244 -28.25 12.10 -5.56
CA TYR A 244 -28.35 10.70 -5.97
C TYR A 244 -26.98 10.04 -6.24
N PRO A 245 -26.03 10.07 -5.29
CA PRO A 245 -24.71 9.47 -5.49
C PRO A 245 -24.77 7.95 -5.69
N GLU A 246 -25.79 7.28 -5.18
CA GLU A 246 -25.88 5.83 -5.15
C GLU A 246 -26.19 5.18 -6.50
N ILE A 247 -26.65 5.93 -7.51
CA ILE A 247 -27.19 5.34 -8.75
C ILE A 247 -26.11 4.51 -9.46
N ALA A 248 -24.87 5.01 -9.54
CA ALA A 248 -23.77 4.31 -10.20
C ALA A 248 -23.37 3.02 -9.45
N LEU A 249 -23.42 3.05 -8.12
CA LEU A 249 -23.17 1.87 -7.29
C LEU A 249 -24.27 0.81 -7.47
N HIS A 250 -25.53 1.23 -7.47
CA HIS A 250 -26.68 0.34 -7.67
C HIS A 250 -26.71 -0.25 -9.09
N LEU A 251 -26.30 0.53 -10.09
CA LEU A 251 -26.10 0.04 -11.46
C LEU A 251 -25.15 -1.16 -11.48
N ARG A 252 -23.96 -1.00 -10.90
CA ARG A 252 -22.94 -2.07 -10.85
C ARG A 252 -23.45 -3.29 -10.07
N LEU A 253 -24.10 -3.07 -8.92
CA LEU A 253 -24.71 -4.14 -8.12
C LEU A 253 -25.73 -4.96 -8.93
N GLU A 254 -26.70 -4.30 -9.57
CA GLU A 254 -27.76 -4.97 -10.32
C GLU A 254 -27.27 -5.66 -11.58
N LEU A 255 -26.27 -5.07 -12.26
CA LEU A 255 -25.56 -5.74 -13.36
C LEU A 255 -24.94 -7.06 -12.87
N LEU A 256 -24.16 -7.02 -11.79
CA LEU A 256 -23.47 -8.20 -11.27
C LEU A 256 -24.46 -9.28 -10.80
N GLU A 257 -25.58 -8.88 -10.18
CA GLU A 257 -26.65 -9.83 -9.83
C GLU A 257 -27.29 -10.46 -11.07
N GLY A 258 -27.49 -9.66 -12.13
CA GLY A 258 -27.98 -10.14 -13.42
C GLY A 258 -27.04 -11.18 -14.04
N VAL A 259 -25.73 -10.93 -14.00
CA VAL A 259 -24.70 -11.85 -14.47
C VAL A 259 -24.68 -13.14 -13.65
N VAL A 260 -24.69 -13.05 -12.32
CA VAL A 260 -24.70 -14.24 -11.45
C VAL A 260 -25.98 -15.06 -11.67
N ALA A 261 -27.13 -14.40 -11.82
CA ALA A 261 -28.40 -15.07 -12.09
C ALA A 261 -28.39 -15.80 -13.45
N TYR A 262 -27.77 -15.20 -14.48
CA TYR A 262 -27.62 -15.83 -15.80
C TYR A 262 -26.85 -17.15 -15.70
N HIS A 263 -25.65 -17.11 -15.12
CA HIS A 263 -24.80 -18.30 -14.96
C HIS A 263 -25.38 -19.33 -13.98
N SER A 264 -26.28 -18.91 -13.09
CA SER A 264 -27.02 -19.81 -12.20
C SER A 264 -28.28 -20.43 -12.85
N GLY A 265 -28.53 -20.17 -14.14
CA GLY A 265 -29.70 -20.67 -14.88
C GLY A 265 -31.02 -19.97 -14.54
N GLN A 266 -30.98 -18.84 -13.83
CA GLN A 266 -32.17 -18.06 -13.45
C GLN A 266 -32.41 -16.92 -14.44
N ILE A 267 -32.73 -17.28 -15.69
CA ILE A 267 -32.83 -16.36 -16.83
C ILE A 267 -33.82 -15.20 -16.57
N GLU A 268 -35.00 -15.51 -16.02
CA GLU A 268 -36.01 -14.49 -15.71
C GLU A 268 -35.56 -13.46 -14.66
N LYS A 269 -34.80 -13.91 -13.64
CA LYS A 269 -34.23 -12.99 -12.66
C LYS A 269 -33.10 -12.17 -13.28
N SER A 270 -32.25 -12.80 -14.07
CA SER A 270 -31.20 -12.13 -14.83
C SER A 270 -31.76 -11.01 -15.69
N ARG A 271 -32.80 -11.30 -16.49
CA ARG A 271 -33.49 -10.34 -17.35
C ARG A 271 -34.01 -9.14 -16.56
N LYS A 272 -34.67 -9.36 -15.42
CA LYS A 272 -35.18 -8.27 -14.56
C LYS A 272 -34.06 -7.40 -14.02
N SER A 273 -33.00 -8.00 -13.46
CA SER A 273 -31.87 -7.27 -12.91
C SER A 273 -31.11 -6.49 -13.98
N LEU A 274 -30.87 -7.10 -15.15
CA LEU A 274 -30.19 -6.43 -16.28
C LEU A 274 -31.03 -5.30 -16.89
N THR A 275 -32.36 -5.45 -16.97
CA THR A 275 -33.25 -4.38 -17.45
C THR A 275 -33.24 -3.20 -16.48
N SER A 276 -33.26 -3.48 -15.17
CA SER A 276 -33.14 -2.46 -14.13
C SER A 276 -31.79 -1.74 -14.18
N ALA A 277 -30.70 -2.48 -14.38
CA ALA A 277 -29.37 -1.93 -14.61
C ALA A 277 -29.34 -1.04 -15.87
N GLN A 278 -29.91 -1.51 -16.99
CA GLN A 278 -29.98 -0.72 -18.22
C GLN A 278 -30.71 0.61 -18.03
N ALA A 279 -31.83 0.62 -17.28
CA ALA A 279 -32.54 1.86 -16.97
C ALA A 279 -31.68 2.86 -16.19
N LYS A 280 -30.92 2.39 -15.19
CA LYS A 280 -29.98 3.23 -14.42
C LYS A 280 -28.79 3.69 -15.28
N PHE A 281 -28.31 2.86 -16.19
CA PHE A 281 -27.24 3.23 -17.12
C PHE A 281 -27.67 4.38 -18.02
N LEU A 282 -28.89 4.33 -18.58
CA LEU A 282 -29.48 5.41 -19.37
C LEU A 282 -29.66 6.68 -18.53
N GLN A 283 -30.08 6.55 -17.27
CA GLN A 283 -30.17 7.67 -16.33
C GLN A 283 -28.81 8.31 -16.00
N LEU A 284 -27.70 7.59 -16.14
CA LEU A 284 -26.35 8.13 -15.91
C LEU A 284 -25.71 8.72 -17.18
N GLN A 285 -26.34 8.56 -18.35
CA GLN A 285 -25.88 9.20 -19.58
C GLN A 285 -26.13 10.70 -19.51
N ILE A 286 -25.05 11.47 -19.69
CA ILE A 286 -25.08 12.91 -19.50
C ILE A 286 -25.47 13.58 -20.82
N PRO A 287 -26.48 14.47 -20.84
CA PRO A 287 -26.83 15.24 -22.03
C PRO A 287 -25.71 16.20 -22.42
N ASP A 288 -25.36 16.24 -23.71
CA ASP A 288 -24.29 17.09 -24.24
C ASP A 288 -24.58 18.58 -24.01
N GLU A 289 -25.86 19.00 -24.06
CA GLU A 289 -26.27 20.37 -23.82
C GLU A 289 -25.98 20.81 -22.38
N ALA A 290 -26.33 19.96 -21.40
CA ALA A 290 -26.09 20.23 -19.98
C ALA A 290 -24.60 20.27 -19.66
N LEU A 291 -23.82 19.35 -20.25
CA LEU A 291 -22.37 19.31 -20.09
C LEU A 291 -21.71 20.55 -20.72
N SER A 292 -22.10 20.92 -21.94
CA SER A 292 -21.57 22.08 -22.65
C SER A 292 -21.81 23.38 -21.88
N LEU A 293 -22.98 23.53 -21.26
CA LEU A 293 -23.30 24.68 -20.42
C LEU A 293 -22.33 24.79 -19.23
N LEU A 294 -22.11 23.71 -18.47
CA LEU A 294 -21.16 23.73 -17.35
C LEU A 294 -19.71 23.98 -17.80
N LEU A 295 -19.31 23.42 -18.94
CA LEU A 295 -17.99 23.70 -19.53
C LEU A 295 -17.85 25.18 -19.91
N SER A 296 -18.89 25.79 -20.49
CA SER A 296 -18.91 27.21 -20.85
C SER A 296 -18.79 28.15 -19.64
N MET A 297 -19.25 27.70 -18.46
CA MET A 297 -19.09 28.39 -17.18
C MET A 297 -17.65 28.27 -16.61
N GLY A 298 -16.78 27.49 -17.26
CA GLY A 298 -15.38 27.32 -16.87
C GLY A 298 -15.11 26.14 -15.94
N TYR A 299 -16.09 25.25 -15.72
CA TYR A 299 -15.87 24.02 -14.96
C TYR A 299 -15.12 22.98 -15.81
N LYS A 300 -14.31 22.15 -15.13
CA LYS A 300 -13.60 21.05 -15.79
C LYS A 300 -14.59 19.95 -16.15
N GLU A 301 -14.32 19.27 -17.27
CA GLU A 301 -15.20 18.20 -17.78
C GLU A 301 -15.47 17.10 -16.74
N ARG A 302 -14.43 16.62 -16.05
CA ARG A 302 -14.58 15.59 -15.02
C ARG A 302 -15.52 16.04 -13.89
N ASP A 303 -15.30 17.25 -13.37
CA ASP A 303 -16.07 17.79 -12.25
C ASP A 303 -17.52 18.05 -12.69
N ALA A 304 -17.73 18.58 -13.90
CA ALA A 304 -19.05 18.80 -14.49
C ALA A 304 -19.82 17.49 -14.69
N LYS A 305 -19.18 16.46 -15.25
CA LYS A 305 -19.81 15.15 -15.46
C LYS A 305 -20.24 14.52 -14.14
N ARG A 306 -19.35 14.55 -13.15
CA ARG A 306 -19.64 14.06 -11.80
C ARG A 306 -20.79 14.83 -11.17
N ALA A 307 -20.78 16.16 -11.22
CA ALA A 307 -21.85 16.99 -10.68
C ALA A 307 -23.22 16.68 -11.32
N LEU A 308 -23.27 16.50 -12.64
CA LEU A 308 -24.50 16.14 -13.35
C LEU A 308 -25.01 14.74 -12.94
N ARG A 309 -24.13 13.73 -12.84
CA ARG A 309 -24.53 12.38 -12.39
C ARG A 309 -25.10 12.39 -10.97
N MET A 310 -24.48 13.15 -10.06
CA MET A 310 -24.88 13.22 -8.65
C MET A 310 -26.20 13.96 -8.43
N ASN A 311 -26.60 14.83 -9.37
CA ASN A 311 -27.80 15.67 -9.27
C ASN A 311 -28.88 15.29 -10.30
N ASN A 312 -28.90 14.02 -10.74
CA ASN A 312 -29.89 13.52 -11.70
C ASN A 312 -30.02 14.41 -12.95
N GLN A 313 -28.88 14.91 -13.44
CA GLN A 313 -28.73 15.75 -14.63
C GLN A 313 -29.38 17.15 -14.54
N VAL A 314 -29.80 17.59 -13.35
CA VAL A 314 -30.31 18.95 -13.14
C VAL A 314 -29.14 19.94 -13.07
N VAL A 315 -29.05 20.84 -14.05
CA VAL A 315 -27.93 21.79 -14.17
C VAL A 315 -27.82 22.71 -12.96
N GLU A 316 -28.94 23.29 -12.49
CA GLU A 316 -28.96 24.22 -11.35
C GLU A 316 -28.37 23.57 -10.09
N SER A 317 -28.87 22.40 -9.72
CA SER A 317 -28.36 21.62 -8.58
C SER A 317 -26.91 21.15 -8.78
N ALA A 318 -26.49 20.88 -10.02
CA ALA A 318 -25.10 20.54 -10.33
C ALA A 318 -24.16 21.74 -10.12
N VAL A 319 -24.58 22.97 -10.46
CA VAL A 319 -23.82 24.19 -10.18
C VAL A 319 -23.69 24.40 -8.66
N ASP A 320 -24.79 24.28 -7.91
CA ASP A 320 -24.78 24.40 -6.45
C ASP A 320 -23.82 23.39 -5.81
N PHE A 321 -23.83 22.15 -6.29
CA PHE A 321 -22.89 21.11 -5.86
C PHE A 321 -21.43 21.50 -6.13
N LEU A 322 -21.11 22.01 -7.32
CA LEU A 322 -19.75 22.42 -7.69
C LEU A 322 -19.25 23.60 -6.84
N VAL A 323 -20.13 24.55 -6.51
CA VAL A 323 -19.81 25.66 -5.60
C VAL A 323 -19.55 25.13 -4.19
N GLU A 324 -20.44 24.31 -3.63
CA GLU A 324 -20.27 23.70 -2.31
C GLU A 324 -18.98 22.88 -2.22
N GLU A 325 -18.65 22.10 -3.27
CA GLU A 325 -17.45 21.29 -3.34
C GLU A 325 -16.19 22.15 -3.36
N LYS A 326 -16.19 23.25 -4.13
CA LYS A 326 -15.07 24.21 -4.18
C LYS A 326 -14.85 24.88 -2.83
N GLU A 327 -15.92 25.31 -2.15
CA GLU A 327 -15.85 25.88 -0.81
C GLU A 327 -15.33 24.87 0.21
N LYS A 328 -15.81 23.62 0.17
CA LYS A 328 -15.36 22.55 1.05
C LYS A 328 -13.87 22.27 0.86
N LYS A 329 -13.41 22.16 -0.40
CA LYS A 329 -11.99 21.99 -0.73
C LYS A 329 -11.15 23.19 -0.27
N ALA A 330 -11.67 24.41 -0.34
CA ALA A 330 -10.97 25.60 0.16
C ALA A 330 -10.82 25.56 1.68
N ARG A 331 -11.89 25.25 2.42
CA ARG A 331 -11.87 25.07 3.88
C ARG A 331 -10.91 23.97 4.32
N GLN A 332 -10.96 22.81 3.67
CA GLN A 332 -10.04 21.70 3.94
C GLN A 332 -8.57 22.10 3.75
N ARG A 333 -8.24 22.83 2.67
CA ARG A 333 -6.87 23.33 2.47
C ARG A 333 -6.44 24.31 3.55
N GLU A 334 -7.32 25.20 3.98
CA GLU A 334 -7.01 26.14 5.06
C GLU A 334 -6.79 25.42 6.39
N ASP A 335 -7.65 24.46 6.72
CA ASP A 335 -7.52 23.61 7.90
C ASP A 335 -6.23 22.76 7.85
N ASP A 336 -5.88 22.21 6.70
CA ASP A 336 -4.63 21.46 6.48
C ASP A 336 -3.39 22.35 6.67
N ILE A 337 -3.42 23.57 6.13
CA ILE A 337 -2.33 24.55 6.31
C ILE A 337 -2.19 24.92 7.78
N ARG A 338 -3.32 25.20 8.47
CA ARG A 338 -3.34 25.50 9.90
C ARG A 338 -2.73 24.34 10.70
N ARG A 339 -3.16 23.11 10.41
CA ARG A 339 -2.68 21.91 11.08
C ARG A 339 -1.20 21.64 10.83
N ARG A 340 -0.71 21.80 9.61
CA ARG A 340 0.73 21.66 9.30
C ARG A 340 1.56 22.66 10.11
N LYS A 341 1.05 23.87 10.29
CA LYS A 341 1.67 24.87 11.16
C LYS A 341 1.66 24.44 12.62
N GLU A 342 0.53 23.93 13.13
CA GLU A 342 0.42 23.39 14.49
C GLU A 342 1.40 22.24 14.73
N ILE A 343 1.50 21.26 13.83
CA ILE A 343 2.45 20.15 13.93
C ILE A 343 3.89 20.65 13.91
N LYS A 344 4.21 21.62 13.04
CA LYS A 344 5.54 22.24 12.98
C LYS A 344 5.89 22.95 14.30
N ASP A 345 4.94 23.65 14.88
CA ASP A 345 5.10 24.32 16.17
C ASP A 345 5.32 23.29 17.29
N GLN A 346 4.51 22.23 17.36
CA GLN A 346 4.66 21.15 18.34
C GLN A 346 6.02 20.43 18.21
N LYS A 347 6.48 20.15 16.97
CA LYS A 347 7.82 19.62 16.70
C LYS A 347 8.93 20.57 17.21
N GLY A 348 8.68 21.88 17.19
CA GLY A 348 9.57 22.88 17.77
C GLY A 348 9.70 22.78 19.29
N TYR A 349 8.60 22.51 20.00
CA TYR A 349 8.56 22.40 21.46
C TYR A 349 9.06 21.04 22.01
N GLY A 350 8.88 19.97 21.23
CA GLY A 350 9.32 18.62 21.54
C GLY A 350 8.26 17.77 22.25
N THR A 351 8.67 16.61 22.75
CA THR A 351 7.78 15.61 23.38
C THR A 351 7.94 15.57 24.89
N THR A 352 6.85 15.30 25.59
CA THR A 352 6.86 14.99 27.02
C THR A 352 7.62 13.68 27.31
N PRO A 353 8.03 13.40 28.56
CA PRO A 353 8.61 12.12 28.95
C PRO A 353 7.75 10.89 28.56
N LEU A 354 6.42 11.00 28.51
CA LEU A 354 5.52 9.96 27.98
C LEU A 354 5.42 9.92 26.44
N GLY A 355 6.21 10.73 25.73
CA GLY A 355 6.24 10.76 24.26
C GLY A 355 5.09 11.54 23.60
N LYS A 356 4.29 12.27 24.37
CA LYS A 356 3.17 13.08 23.84
C LYS A 356 3.65 14.44 23.35
N ALA A 357 2.96 15.00 22.36
CA ALA A 357 3.20 16.38 21.91
C ALA A 357 2.92 17.38 23.03
N VAL A 358 3.58 18.53 23.04
CA VAL A 358 3.12 19.66 23.85
C VAL A 358 1.76 20.12 23.32
N ASP A 359 0.78 20.18 24.22
CA ASP A 359 -0.59 20.56 23.91
C ASP A 359 -0.69 22.07 23.66
N LEU A 360 -1.14 22.45 22.45
CA LEU A 360 -1.18 23.84 22.02
C LEU A 360 -2.30 24.63 22.70
N GLU A 361 -3.41 23.99 23.05
CA GLU A 361 -4.52 24.66 23.74
C GLU A 361 -4.08 25.10 25.12
N ARG A 362 -3.49 24.16 25.87
CA ARG A 362 -2.92 24.41 27.20
C ARG A 362 -1.76 25.41 27.16
N LEU A 363 -0.94 25.36 26.12
CA LEU A 363 0.12 26.35 25.90
C LEU A 363 -0.47 27.75 25.69
N ASN A 364 -1.51 27.86 24.86
CA ASN A 364 -2.18 29.14 24.60
C ASN A 364 -2.89 29.69 25.86
N GLU A 365 -3.41 28.83 26.73
CA GLU A 365 -3.93 29.22 28.04
C GLU A 365 -2.84 29.88 28.90
N LEU A 366 -1.68 29.23 29.05
CA LEU A 366 -0.55 29.79 29.83
C LEU A 366 0.00 31.08 29.21
N VAL A 367 0.04 31.17 27.88
CA VAL A 367 0.43 32.40 27.18
C VAL A 367 -0.59 33.51 27.42
N SER A 368 -1.89 33.19 27.46
CA SER A 368 -2.95 34.15 27.75
C SER A 368 -2.89 34.68 29.19
N ILE A 369 -2.37 33.88 30.13
CA ILE A 369 -2.08 34.31 31.51
C ILE A 369 -0.87 35.27 31.55
N GLY A 370 -0.03 35.27 30.52
CA GLY A 370 1.08 36.22 30.34
C GLY A 370 2.47 35.59 30.36
N PHE A 371 2.58 34.26 30.37
CA PHE A 371 3.87 33.57 30.32
C PHE A 371 4.45 33.53 28.90
N GLU A 372 5.78 33.56 28.79
CA GLU A 372 6.47 33.44 27.51
C GLU A 372 6.24 32.04 26.89
N LYS A 373 6.02 32.00 25.57
CA LYS A 373 5.66 30.76 24.85
C LYS A 373 6.70 29.64 25.00
N GLU A 374 7.99 29.96 24.99
CA GLU A 374 9.05 28.93 25.15
C GLU A 374 9.11 28.38 26.59
N LEU A 375 8.93 29.25 27.58
CA LEU A 375 8.93 28.90 28.99
C LEU A 375 7.72 28.03 29.35
N ALA A 376 6.53 28.44 28.92
CA ALA A 376 5.30 27.69 29.12
C ALA A 376 5.32 26.33 28.42
N ALA A 377 5.89 26.25 27.21
CA ALA A 377 6.03 24.98 26.49
C ALA A 377 7.00 24.01 27.20
N GLU A 378 8.09 24.52 27.77
CA GLU A 378 9.04 23.72 28.54
C GLU A 378 8.43 23.22 29.86
N ALA A 379 7.66 24.06 30.56
CA ALA A 379 6.94 23.70 31.77
C ALA A 379 5.89 22.62 31.51
N LEU A 380 5.09 22.76 30.44
CA LEU A 380 4.14 21.73 30.00
C LEU A 380 4.84 20.43 29.62
N ARG A 381 6.02 20.52 28.98
CA ARG A 381 6.78 19.33 28.58
C ARG A 381 7.26 18.53 29.80
N ARG A 382 7.72 19.21 30.86
CA ARG A 382 8.18 18.56 32.10
C ARG A 382 7.02 17.92 32.87
N ASN A 383 5.84 18.53 32.80
CA ASN A 383 4.67 18.14 33.58
C ASN A 383 3.61 17.37 32.79
N GLU A 384 3.97 16.70 31.69
CA GLU A 384 3.04 15.85 30.91
C GLU A 384 1.76 16.55 30.43
N ASN A 385 1.88 17.82 30.05
CA ASN A 385 0.75 18.69 29.71
C ASN A 385 -0.28 18.90 30.84
N ASP A 386 0.13 18.80 32.10
CA ASP A 386 -0.69 19.21 33.25
C ASP A 386 -0.59 20.73 33.44
N THR A 387 -1.67 21.46 33.16
CA THR A 387 -1.70 22.94 33.22
C THR A 387 -1.48 23.46 34.63
N GLN A 388 -1.98 22.77 35.64
CA GLN A 388 -1.87 23.22 37.04
C GLN A 388 -0.43 23.09 37.52
N LYS A 389 0.19 21.92 37.32
CA LYS A 389 1.61 21.72 37.68
C LYS A 389 2.55 22.60 36.87
N ALA A 390 2.26 22.80 35.58
CA ALA A 390 3.02 23.74 34.77
C ALA A 390 2.91 25.18 35.30
N LEU A 391 1.73 25.61 35.74
CA LEU A 391 1.54 26.92 36.36
C LEU A 391 2.29 27.06 37.69
N ASP A 392 2.26 26.02 38.52
CA ASP A 392 3.00 25.98 39.79
C ASP A 392 4.52 26.11 39.56
N ASP A 393 5.07 25.40 38.57
CA ASP A 393 6.49 25.49 38.19
C ASP A 393 6.86 26.85 37.58
N LEU A 394 5.93 27.49 36.86
CA LEU A 394 6.15 28.81 36.26
C LEU A 394 6.11 29.94 37.29
N THR A 395 5.29 29.78 38.34
CA THR A 395 5.13 30.77 39.42
C THR A 395 6.17 30.60 40.53
N ASN A 396 6.75 29.40 40.69
CA ASN A 396 7.84 29.17 41.63
C ASN A 396 9.18 29.71 41.06
N PRO A 397 9.88 30.64 41.74
CA PRO A 397 11.11 31.24 41.24
C PRO A 397 12.26 30.25 41.02
N GLU A 398 12.37 29.22 41.85
CA GLU A 398 13.44 28.22 41.71
C GLU A 398 13.20 27.30 40.52
N ALA A 399 11.96 26.81 40.37
CA ALA A 399 11.57 25.97 39.25
C ALA A 399 11.67 26.73 37.93
N ASN A 400 11.17 27.97 37.87
CA ASN A 400 11.27 28.84 36.69
C ASN A 400 12.73 29.11 36.29
N ALA A 401 13.61 29.45 37.24
CA ALA A 401 15.04 29.63 36.95
C ALA A 401 15.68 28.35 36.38
N SER A 402 15.31 27.17 36.90
CA SER A 402 15.79 25.89 36.37
C SER A 402 15.30 25.61 34.94
N ILE A 403 14.10 26.06 34.59
CA ILE A 403 13.51 25.94 33.26
C ILE A 403 14.28 26.86 32.30
N GLN A 404 14.51 28.11 32.70
CA GLN A 404 15.23 29.09 31.88
C GLN A 404 16.67 28.66 31.58
N ILE A 405 17.41 28.19 32.59
CA ILE A 405 18.77 27.66 32.41
C ILE A 405 18.76 26.47 31.43
N HIS A 406 17.77 25.59 31.55
CA HIS A 406 17.65 24.44 30.66
C HIS A 406 17.39 24.86 29.21
N ILE A 407 16.49 25.83 28.97
CA ILE A 407 16.21 26.40 27.65
C ILE A 407 17.49 26.99 27.03
N GLU A 408 18.22 27.81 27.78
CA GLU A 408 19.47 28.41 27.32
C GLU A 408 20.54 27.37 27.00
N SER A 409 20.69 26.35 27.84
CA SER A 409 21.65 25.26 27.62
C SER A 409 21.32 24.50 26.33
N ARG A 410 20.03 24.24 26.08
CA ARG A 410 19.55 23.53 24.89
C ARG A 410 19.74 24.39 23.64
N LYS A 411 19.49 25.69 23.72
CA LYS A 411 19.74 26.66 22.64
C LYS A 411 21.23 26.68 22.26
N LYS A 412 22.13 26.76 23.26
CA LYS A 412 23.59 26.68 23.04
C LYS A 412 24.03 25.33 22.45
N LYS A 413 23.40 24.22 22.84
CA LYS A 413 23.68 22.89 22.27
C LYS A 413 23.23 22.81 20.81
N ARG A 414 22.03 23.28 20.49
CA ARG A 414 21.49 23.31 19.11
C ARG A 414 22.36 24.17 18.18
N LEU A 415 22.84 25.31 18.66
CA LEU A 415 23.71 26.20 17.87
C LEU A 415 25.03 25.51 17.50
N ARG A 416 25.67 24.86 18.47
CA ARG A 416 26.89 24.07 18.23
C ARG A 416 26.68 22.90 17.27
N GLN A 417 25.52 22.22 17.36
CA GLN A 417 25.19 21.13 16.43
C GLN A 417 24.94 21.64 15.01
N ALA A 418 24.28 22.78 14.84
CA ALA A 418 24.06 23.40 13.54
C ALA A 418 25.38 23.85 12.90
N GLU A 419 26.27 24.46 13.68
CA GLU A 419 27.63 24.83 13.24
C GLU A 419 28.41 23.59 12.77
N ASN A 420 28.40 22.51 13.57
CA ASN A 420 29.04 21.25 13.19
C ASN A 420 28.43 20.62 11.94
N ALA A 421 27.11 20.67 11.77
CA ALA A 421 26.44 20.13 10.58
C ALA A 421 26.84 20.88 9.30
N VAL A 422 26.96 22.22 9.38
CA VAL A 422 27.47 23.04 8.27
C VAL A 422 28.92 22.67 7.95
N ILE A 423 29.75 22.44 8.98
CA ILE A 423 31.13 21.99 8.78
C ILE A 423 31.17 20.64 8.06
N GLU A 424 30.41 19.63 8.52
CA GLU A 424 30.38 18.30 7.88
C GLU A 424 29.88 18.36 6.42
N GLU A 425 28.88 19.20 6.14
CA GLU A 425 28.35 19.36 4.79
C GLU A 425 29.36 20.02 3.83
N ILE A 426 30.18 20.95 4.33
CA ILE A 426 31.25 21.55 3.50
C ILE A 426 32.44 20.60 3.37
N VAL A 427 32.76 19.82 4.40
CA VAL A 427 33.80 18.78 4.34
C VAL A 427 33.42 17.68 3.35
N SER A 428 32.15 17.28 3.28
CA SER A 428 31.69 16.28 2.31
C SER A 428 31.76 16.78 0.86
N MET A 429 31.85 18.09 0.63
CA MET A 429 32.15 18.70 -0.68
C MET A 429 33.65 18.69 -1.04
N GLY A 430 34.52 18.13 -0.17
CA GLY A 430 35.94 17.89 -0.47
C GLY A 430 36.91 18.91 0.15
N PHE A 431 36.43 19.86 0.95
CA PHE A 431 37.28 20.86 1.60
C PHE A 431 37.91 20.31 2.90
N PRO A 432 39.15 20.72 3.24
CA PRO A 432 39.82 20.27 4.45
C PRO A 432 39.11 20.81 5.71
N ARG A 433 38.80 19.90 6.65
CA ARG A 433 38.02 20.17 7.87
C ARG A 433 38.50 21.36 8.68
N GLU A 434 39.81 21.59 8.74
CA GLU A 434 40.42 22.69 9.49
C GLU A 434 40.14 24.06 8.87
N ALA A 435 40.25 24.17 7.54
CA ALA A 435 39.91 25.40 6.80
C ALA A 435 38.41 25.69 6.87
N VAL A 436 37.57 24.64 6.77
CA VAL A 436 36.12 24.76 6.90
C VAL A 436 35.72 25.25 8.28
N ALA A 437 36.27 24.66 9.35
CA ALA A 437 35.98 25.08 10.71
C ALA A 437 36.41 26.53 10.97
N ALA A 438 37.56 26.97 10.42
CA ALA A 438 37.99 28.37 10.50
C ALA A 438 37.05 29.30 9.73
N ALA A 439 36.68 28.95 8.50
CA ALA A 439 35.79 29.76 7.66
C ALA A 439 34.38 29.88 8.27
N VAL A 440 33.81 28.79 8.78
CA VAL A 440 32.48 28.80 9.41
C VAL A 440 32.46 29.65 10.67
N ARG A 441 33.53 29.61 11.49
CA ARG A 441 33.65 30.47 12.70
C ARG A 441 33.80 31.95 12.35
N THR A 442 34.50 32.27 11.27
CA THR A 442 34.78 33.67 10.88
C THR A 442 33.60 34.32 10.15
N PHE A 443 32.96 33.60 9.24
CA PHE A 443 31.95 34.17 8.33
C PHE A 443 30.50 33.84 8.73
N GLY A 444 30.29 32.90 9.66
CA GLY A 444 29.02 32.59 10.30
C GLY A 444 27.90 32.01 9.40
N THR A 445 27.97 32.23 8.09
CA THR A 445 27.01 31.74 7.09
C THR A 445 27.67 30.74 6.16
N LYS A 446 26.93 29.70 5.78
CA LYS A 446 27.40 28.63 4.89
C LYS A 446 27.92 29.17 3.55
N GLN A 447 27.19 30.10 2.93
CA GLN A 447 27.54 30.67 1.63
C GLN A 447 28.82 31.50 1.71
N ALA A 448 28.95 32.40 2.69
CA ALA A 448 30.17 33.21 2.84
C ALA A 448 31.40 32.35 3.21
N ALA A 449 31.21 31.28 4.01
CA ALA A 449 32.28 30.33 4.30
C ALA A 449 32.72 29.57 3.04
N LEU A 450 31.79 29.16 2.17
CA LEU A 450 32.09 28.51 0.90
C LEU A 450 32.77 29.44 -0.09
N ASP A 451 32.27 30.67 -0.26
CA ASP A 451 32.85 31.66 -1.17
C ASP A 451 34.29 31.99 -0.77
N HIS A 452 34.58 32.06 0.53
CA HIS A 452 35.93 32.24 1.04
C HIS A 452 36.83 31.02 0.74
N LEU A 453 36.32 29.80 0.95
CA LEU A 453 37.08 28.57 0.70
C LEU A 453 37.37 28.36 -0.80
N LEU A 454 36.44 28.75 -1.67
CA LEU A 454 36.61 28.72 -3.12
C LEU A 454 37.63 29.77 -3.58
N THR A 455 37.59 30.96 -2.99
CA THR A 455 38.55 32.03 -3.29
C THR A 455 39.95 31.67 -2.79
N SER A 456 40.06 31.04 -1.61
CA SER A 456 41.34 30.60 -1.06
C SER A 456 41.94 29.43 -1.84
N ALA A 457 41.11 28.46 -2.28
CA ALA A 457 41.55 27.37 -3.14
C ALA A 457 42.05 27.88 -4.51
N ALA A 458 41.42 28.91 -5.07
CA ALA A 458 41.86 29.55 -6.32
C ALA A 458 43.21 30.30 -6.17
N THR A 459 43.56 30.76 -4.96
CA THR A 459 44.87 31.37 -4.68
C THR A 459 45.98 30.37 -4.37
N GLU A 460 45.65 29.17 -3.89
CA GLU A 460 46.64 28.11 -3.61
C GLU A 460 47.17 27.44 -4.90
N ASP A 461 46.37 27.36 -5.96
CA ASP A 461 46.80 26.85 -7.27
C ASP A 461 47.80 27.77 -8.02
N GLN A 462 48.07 28.98 -7.53
CA GLN A 462 49.05 29.91 -8.12
C GLN A 462 50.42 29.87 -7.44
N ASN A 463 50.57 29.22 -6.29
CA ASN A 463 51.82 29.21 -5.51
C ASN A 463 52.52 27.85 -5.42
N ALA A 464 52.04 26.82 -6.14
CA ALA A 464 52.69 25.52 -6.25
C ALA A 464 53.80 25.50 -7.32
N ASN A 465 54.72 26.48 -7.29
CA ASN A 465 55.93 26.43 -8.11
C ASN A 465 57.02 27.37 -7.58
N ASP A 466 57.55 27.13 -6.37
CA ASP A 466 59.00 27.33 -6.19
C ASP A 466 59.59 26.69 -4.93
N THR A 467 60.75 26.08 -5.15
CA THR A 467 61.82 25.74 -4.18
C THR A 467 61.80 24.40 -3.44
N LEU A 468 62.38 23.41 -4.13
CA LEU A 468 63.19 22.31 -3.57
C LEU A 468 64.55 22.83 -3.07
N HIS A 469 64.99 22.47 -1.85
CA HIS A 469 66.26 21.75 -1.55
C HIS A 469 66.73 21.87 -0.07
N ASN A 470 67.04 20.69 0.51
CA ASN A 470 68.16 20.34 1.42
C ASN A 470 68.31 21.03 2.80
N ASN A 471 68.74 20.38 3.88
CA ASN A 471 69.15 19.00 4.19
C ASN A 471 69.38 18.90 5.72
N GLN A 472 69.22 17.67 6.27
CA GLN A 472 69.98 17.05 7.40
C GLN A 472 69.99 17.77 8.77
N GLY A 473 69.80 17.15 9.92
CA GLY A 473 69.72 15.75 10.39
C GLY A 473 70.09 15.78 11.89
N GLU A 474 69.54 14.88 12.73
CA GLU A 474 70.22 14.19 13.84
C GLU A 474 69.24 13.43 14.76
N ASP A 475 69.76 12.30 15.24
CA ASP A 475 69.14 11.23 16.02
C ASP A 475 68.63 11.62 17.42
N GLY A 476 67.72 10.81 17.99
CA GLY A 476 67.39 10.91 19.41
C GLY A 476 66.30 9.95 19.90
N ASN A 477 66.72 8.84 20.48
CA ASN A 477 65.94 7.75 21.07
C ASN A 477 65.27 8.12 22.43
N ALA A 478 64.16 7.44 22.73
CA ALA A 478 63.60 7.12 24.06
C ALA A 478 63.10 8.23 25.04
N ASN A 479 61.82 8.19 25.42
CA ASN A 479 61.35 7.74 26.76
C ASN A 479 59.88 8.08 27.06
N ASN A 480 59.16 7.08 27.57
CA ASN A 480 57.97 7.23 28.42
C ASN A 480 58.35 7.81 29.79
N PRO A 481 57.40 8.44 30.51
CA PRO A 481 56.71 7.76 31.64
C PRO A 481 55.19 8.03 31.59
N ILE A 482 54.25 7.10 31.84
CA ILE A 482 53.86 6.36 33.07
C ILE A 482 53.49 7.27 34.26
N THR A 483 52.45 6.82 34.99
CA THR A 483 52.00 7.12 36.38
C THR A 483 50.85 8.15 36.47
N ASP A 484 49.70 7.92 37.11
CA ASP A 484 49.02 6.75 37.69
C ASP A 484 47.60 7.18 38.14
N GLN A 485 46.65 6.27 37.95
CA GLN A 485 45.70 5.74 38.95
C GLN A 485 45.01 6.65 39.98
N GLN A 486 43.68 6.52 40.05
CA GLN A 486 42.88 5.89 41.14
C GLN A 486 41.38 6.15 40.82
N SER A 487 40.56 5.14 40.50
CA SER A 487 39.81 4.26 41.43
C SER A 487 39.01 5.07 42.45
N GLU A 488 37.69 4.93 42.58
CA GLU A 488 37.06 3.76 43.19
C GLU A 488 35.66 3.42 42.67
N ASN A 489 35.48 2.10 42.54
CA ASN A 489 34.23 1.35 42.44
C ASN A 489 33.59 1.20 43.83
N GLY A 490 32.27 1.03 43.87
CA GLY A 490 31.53 0.56 45.05
C GLY A 490 30.29 -0.24 44.64
N SER A 491 30.50 -1.53 44.38
CA SER A 491 29.52 -2.53 43.94
C SER A 491 28.74 -3.20 45.09
N GLY A 492 27.61 -3.83 44.75
CA GLY A 492 27.12 -5.07 45.38
C GLY A 492 25.59 -5.13 45.49
N ALA A 493 24.87 -6.21 45.16
CA ALA A 493 25.26 -7.53 44.66
C ALA A 493 24.02 -8.28 44.10
N ASN A 494 24.30 -9.23 43.21
CA ASN A 494 23.43 -10.19 42.52
C ASN A 494 22.47 -11.01 43.40
N THR A 495 21.38 -11.48 42.78
CA THR A 495 21.07 -12.93 42.69
C THR A 495 20.49 -13.26 41.30
N GLY A 496 21.02 -14.32 40.69
CA GLY A 496 20.77 -14.69 39.29
C GLY A 496 19.63 -15.68 39.08
N SER A 497 19.17 -15.75 37.84
CA SER A 497 18.56 -16.95 37.26
C SER A 497 18.84 -16.99 35.77
N SER A 498 19.39 -18.12 35.34
CA SER A 498 19.81 -18.49 34.00
C SER A 498 18.63 -18.69 33.05
N SER A 499 18.69 -18.11 31.85
CA SER A 499 18.12 -18.73 30.65
C SER A 499 18.70 -18.18 29.35
N ALA A 500 18.85 -19.11 28.42
CA ALA A 500 19.39 -19.05 27.07
C ALA A 500 19.26 -17.70 26.34
N ARG A 501 20.42 -17.16 25.94
CA ARG A 501 20.55 -15.99 25.08
C ARG A 501 20.43 -16.41 23.61
N GLY A 502 19.21 -16.37 23.07
CA GLY A 502 19.00 -16.29 21.63
C GLY A 502 19.34 -14.89 21.11
N PRO A 503 19.82 -14.72 19.87
CA PRO A 503 20.11 -13.42 19.32
C PRO A 503 18.78 -12.71 19.00
N SER A 504 18.37 -11.77 19.85
CA SER A 504 17.30 -10.83 19.54
C SER A 504 17.81 -9.84 18.49
N HIS A 505 17.51 -10.15 17.22
CA HIS A 505 17.64 -9.21 16.13
C HIS A 505 16.37 -8.34 16.14
N ASN A 506 16.35 -7.29 16.96
CA ASN A 506 15.45 -6.16 16.73
C ASN A 506 15.96 -5.43 15.47
N LYS A 507 15.66 -5.98 14.29
CA LYS A 507 15.65 -5.19 13.07
C LYS A 507 14.50 -4.19 13.25
N VAL A 508 14.84 -2.92 13.44
CA VAL A 508 13.92 -1.84 13.08
C VAL A 508 13.57 -2.12 11.62
N GLU A 509 12.33 -2.50 11.35
CA GLU A 509 11.85 -2.69 9.98
C GLU A 509 12.17 -1.40 9.21
N GLU A 510 13.02 -1.51 8.20
CA GLU A 510 13.42 -0.38 7.38
C GLU A 510 12.15 0.15 6.70
N ARG A 511 11.83 1.42 6.97
CA ARG A 511 10.56 2.02 6.60
C ARG A 511 10.46 2.13 5.08
N ASP A 512 9.39 1.61 4.53
CA ASP A 512 9.11 1.66 3.10
C ASP A 512 8.34 2.93 2.72
N VAL A 513 9.05 4.07 2.73
CA VAL A 513 8.47 5.39 2.47
C VAL A 513 7.79 5.45 1.09
N GLU A 514 8.39 4.82 0.08
CA GLU A 514 7.84 4.76 -1.28
C GLU A 514 6.45 4.08 -1.30
N MET A 515 6.31 2.94 -0.62
CA MET A 515 5.02 2.25 -0.54
C MET A 515 3.99 3.03 0.28
N GLU A 516 4.42 3.70 1.35
CA GLU A 516 3.54 4.55 2.16
C GLU A 516 3.00 5.75 1.36
N ASP A 517 3.86 6.42 0.60
CA ASP A 517 3.49 7.53 -0.29
C ASP A 517 2.53 7.05 -1.39
N SER A 518 2.77 5.86 -1.95
CA SER A 518 1.87 5.28 -2.95
C SER A 518 0.49 4.97 -2.40
N ILE A 519 0.36 4.53 -1.14
CA ILE A 519 -0.94 4.24 -0.52
C ILE A 519 -1.66 5.54 -0.18
N THR A 520 -0.97 6.47 0.46
CA THR A 520 -1.57 7.72 0.96
C THR A 520 -1.89 8.71 -0.15
N GLY A 521 -1.12 8.72 -1.24
CA GLY A 521 -1.27 9.69 -2.33
C GLY A 521 -2.62 9.66 -3.03
N GLU A 522 -3.23 8.48 -3.21
CA GLU A 522 -4.58 8.36 -3.78
C GLU A 522 -5.67 8.58 -2.75
N LEU A 523 -5.46 8.14 -1.50
CA LEU A 523 -6.39 8.34 -0.41
C LEU A 523 -6.59 9.84 -0.09
N LEU A 524 -5.50 10.62 -0.13
CA LEU A 524 -5.53 12.08 0.03
C LEU A 524 -6.16 12.83 -1.16
N ARG A 525 -6.15 12.22 -2.34
CA ARG A 525 -6.80 12.79 -3.54
C ARG A 525 -8.29 12.47 -3.59
N GLY A 526 -8.72 11.39 -2.95
CA GLY A 526 -10.12 11.00 -2.83
C GLY A 526 -10.92 11.97 -1.98
N ASP A 527 -12.22 12.05 -2.25
CA ASP A 527 -13.17 12.74 -1.40
C ASP A 527 -14.33 11.80 -1.04
N ALA A 528 -15.27 12.26 -0.22
CA ALA A 528 -16.40 11.45 0.25
C ALA A 528 -17.27 10.87 -0.88
N TYR A 529 -17.17 11.36 -2.13
CA TYR A 529 -17.91 10.80 -3.26
C TYR A 529 -17.05 10.01 -4.25
N SER A 530 -15.74 9.82 -3.99
CA SER A 530 -14.89 9.05 -4.89
C SER A 530 -15.38 7.62 -5.07
N ASP A 531 -16.04 7.07 -4.05
CA ASP A 531 -16.60 5.72 -4.09
C ASP A 531 -17.84 5.58 -4.98
N TYR A 532 -18.50 6.71 -5.27
CA TYR A 532 -19.71 6.81 -6.08
C TYR A 532 -19.43 7.34 -7.50
N ASP A 533 -18.26 7.97 -7.72
CA ASP A 533 -17.81 8.47 -9.03
C ASP A 533 -17.25 7.32 -9.89
N ILE A 534 -18.12 6.37 -10.23
CA ILE A 534 -17.80 5.22 -11.06
C ILE A 534 -17.93 5.60 -12.53
N GLU A 535 -16.92 5.26 -13.33
CA GLU A 535 -17.01 5.32 -14.79
C GLU A 535 -17.79 4.10 -15.29
N VAL A 536 -18.97 4.35 -15.86
CA VAL A 536 -19.97 3.31 -16.17
C VAL A 536 -19.83 2.68 -17.56
N THR A 537 -18.72 2.94 -18.27
CA THR A 537 -18.56 2.52 -19.68
C THR A 537 -18.47 1.01 -19.80
N GLU A 538 -17.65 0.36 -18.97
CA GLU A 538 -17.47 -1.10 -18.98
C GLU A 538 -18.74 -1.82 -18.51
N GLU A 539 -19.50 -1.22 -17.58
CA GLU A 539 -20.80 -1.70 -17.16
C GLU A 539 -21.81 -1.65 -18.30
N GLY A 540 -21.83 -0.57 -19.10
CA GLY A 540 -22.69 -0.45 -20.26
C GLY A 540 -22.42 -1.54 -21.30
N GLU A 541 -21.14 -1.82 -21.58
CA GLU A 541 -20.74 -2.91 -22.47
C GLU A 541 -21.19 -4.28 -21.94
N ALA A 542 -20.95 -4.56 -20.66
CA ALA A 542 -21.37 -5.81 -20.03
C ALA A 542 -22.90 -5.97 -19.98
N ILE A 543 -23.67 -4.91 -19.71
CA ILE A 543 -25.14 -4.94 -19.76
C ILE A 543 -25.61 -5.36 -21.16
N ASN A 544 -25.05 -4.76 -22.21
CA ASN A 544 -25.41 -5.07 -23.58
C ASN A 544 -25.04 -6.53 -23.96
N GLU A 545 -23.85 -7.00 -23.56
CA GLU A 545 -23.40 -8.38 -23.77
C GLU A 545 -24.38 -9.38 -23.12
N TYR A 546 -24.69 -9.21 -21.84
CA TYR A 546 -25.53 -10.16 -21.11
C TYR A 546 -27.01 -10.08 -21.48
N LEU A 547 -27.54 -8.90 -21.81
CA LEU A 547 -28.89 -8.79 -22.36
C LEU A 547 -29.02 -9.54 -23.70
N ALA A 548 -28.02 -9.42 -24.58
CA ALA A 548 -28.00 -10.17 -25.82
C ALA A 548 -28.00 -11.69 -25.56
N LEU A 549 -27.17 -12.17 -24.62
CA LEU A 549 -27.12 -13.59 -24.24
C LEU A 549 -28.46 -14.11 -23.70
N VAL A 550 -29.13 -13.35 -22.82
CA VAL A 550 -30.47 -13.69 -22.30
C VAL A 550 -31.48 -13.82 -23.44
N THR A 551 -31.51 -12.86 -24.36
CA THR A 551 -32.44 -12.89 -25.50
C THR A 551 -32.18 -14.03 -26.48
N ILE A 552 -30.92 -14.48 -26.61
CA ILE A 552 -30.56 -15.65 -27.43
C ILE A 552 -31.01 -16.94 -26.73
N GLY A 553 -30.83 -17.04 -25.42
CA GLY A 553 -31.29 -18.19 -24.61
C GLY A 553 -32.80 -18.42 -24.75
N ASP A 554 -33.60 -17.35 -24.70
CA ASP A 554 -35.06 -17.41 -24.87
C ASP A 554 -35.49 -17.94 -26.24
N ASN A 555 -34.71 -17.65 -27.29
CA ASN A 555 -34.97 -18.13 -28.66
C ASN A 555 -34.61 -19.61 -28.87
N VAL A 556 -33.79 -20.19 -27.99
CA VAL A 556 -33.42 -21.61 -28.03
C VAL A 556 -34.42 -22.44 -27.22
N GLU A 557 -34.89 -21.95 -26.07
CA GLU A 557 -35.92 -22.64 -25.26
C GLU A 557 -37.31 -22.59 -25.90
N ASN A 558 -37.63 -21.55 -26.68
CA ASN A 558 -38.92 -21.43 -27.38
C ASN A 558 -38.98 -22.12 -28.75
N ARG A 559 -37.98 -22.94 -29.14
CA ARG A 559 -38.13 -23.80 -30.32
C ARG A 559 -39.05 -24.97 -29.95
N PRO A 560 -40.19 -25.17 -30.64
CA PRO A 560 -40.97 -26.37 -30.45
C PRO A 560 -40.08 -27.57 -30.84
N SER A 561 -39.89 -28.49 -29.90
CA SER A 561 -39.30 -29.79 -30.16
C SER A 561 -40.05 -30.44 -31.32
N SER A 562 -39.42 -30.46 -32.49
CA SER A 562 -39.96 -31.05 -33.71
C SER A 562 -39.83 -32.56 -33.69
#